data_AF-A0A830GRU1-F1
#
_entry.id   AF-A0A830GRU1-F1
#
_cell.length_a   1.000
_cell.length_b   1.000
_cell.length_c   1.000
_cell.angle_alpha   90.00
_cell.angle_beta   90.00
_cell.angle_gamma   90.00
#
_symmetry.space_group_name_H-M   'P 1'
#
loop_
_entity.id
_entity.type
_entity.pdbx_description
1 polymer ?
#
loop_
_entity_poly.entity_id
_entity_poly.type
_entity_poly.pdbx_seq_one_letter_code
_entity_poly.pdbx_strand_id
1 'polypeptide(L)'
;MIGNGNQTYQTVIELVEAWRPAKNYGHESKFQNDLSDFLDEELNKQNDSGMGELMGGGGSGGYVVSRERGNSRGDVVIDDTVGIEMKRHFSNDQKKKLRGQLEDYADNYPYVIALACGIDDMDGWRELENKFSNRGGMGMGMDQTEFAFIIKDRDNFGDPHDFGGGGGLGDLLGF
;
A
#
# COMPACT_ATOMS: atom_id res chain seq x y z
N MET A 1 -15.22 16.64 2.89
CA MET A 1 -14.00 16.53 3.71
C MET A 1 -12.93 15.97 2.79
N ILE A 2 -12.06 16.80 2.22
CA ILE A 2 -11.12 16.39 1.14
C ILE A 2 -9.65 16.42 1.65
N GLY A 3 -9.41 16.81 2.91
CA GLY A 3 -8.06 16.89 3.48
C GLY A 3 -7.48 15.57 3.99
N ASN A 4 -8.29 14.71 4.61
CA ASN A 4 -7.77 13.54 5.35
C ASN A 4 -7.40 12.36 4.45
N GLY A 5 -8.12 12.13 3.34
CA GLY A 5 -7.89 10.94 2.49
C GLY A 5 -6.51 10.92 1.82
N ASN A 6 -6.03 12.07 1.35
CA ASN A 6 -4.67 12.19 0.80
C ASN A 6 -3.60 11.95 1.87
N GLN A 7 -3.81 12.42 3.10
CA GLN A 7 -2.88 12.17 4.19
C GLN A 7 -2.82 10.68 4.54
N THR A 8 -3.98 10.01 4.66
CA THR A 8 -4.06 8.56 4.85
C THR A 8 -3.33 7.81 3.75
N TYR A 9 -3.53 8.20 2.48
CA TYR A 9 -2.87 7.56 1.34
C TYR A 9 -1.35 7.69 1.38
N GLN A 10 -0.81 8.89 1.65
CA GLN A 10 0.64 9.08 1.74
C GLN A 10 1.25 8.26 2.88
N THR A 11 0.62 8.26 4.06
CA THR A 11 1.07 7.42 5.19
C THR A 11 1.03 5.94 4.86
N VAL A 12 -0.04 5.47 4.19
CA VAL A 12 -0.13 4.06 3.76
C VAL A 12 0.96 3.74 2.75
N ILE A 13 1.29 4.62 1.80
CA ILE A 13 2.44 4.40 0.89
C ILE A 13 3.72 4.23 1.69
N GLU A 14 4.05 5.17 2.57
CA GLU A 14 5.29 5.14 3.36
C GLU A 14 5.41 3.84 4.17
N LEU A 15 4.31 3.43 4.82
CA LEU A 15 4.25 2.18 5.57
C LEU A 15 4.36 0.97 4.66
N VAL A 16 3.65 0.94 3.52
CA VAL A 16 3.74 -0.16 2.57
C VAL A 16 5.14 -0.24 1.97
N GLU A 17 5.82 0.87 1.71
CA GLU A 17 7.22 0.94 1.23
C GLU A 17 8.22 0.48 2.30
N ALA A 18 8.01 0.85 3.57
CA ALA A 18 8.83 0.39 4.68
C ALA A 18 8.63 -1.10 5.01
N TRP A 19 7.40 -1.59 4.83
CA TRP A 19 7.05 -2.96 5.14
C TRP A 19 7.89 -3.96 4.33
N ARG A 20 8.34 -5.00 5.02
CA ARG A 20 9.05 -6.15 4.45
C ARG A 20 8.31 -7.40 4.89
N PRO A 21 7.89 -8.28 3.97
CA PRO A 21 7.25 -9.52 4.37
C PRO A 21 8.12 -10.33 5.33
N ALA A 22 7.54 -10.88 6.39
CA ALA A 22 8.32 -11.60 7.40
C ALA A 22 8.98 -12.89 6.85
N LYS A 23 8.51 -13.40 5.71
CA LYS A 23 9.12 -14.49 4.94
C LYS A 23 8.50 -14.62 3.55
N ASN A 24 9.10 -15.47 2.73
CA ASN A 24 8.47 -15.90 1.47
C ASN A 24 7.33 -16.89 1.73
N TYR A 25 6.10 -16.39 1.86
CA TYR A 25 4.93 -17.25 2.05
C TYR A 25 4.55 -18.00 0.76
N GLY A 26 3.99 -19.21 0.91
CA GLY A 26 3.48 -20.00 -0.23
C GLY A 26 2.11 -19.57 -0.76
N HIS A 27 1.42 -18.65 -0.08
CA HIS A 27 0.06 -18.21 -0.42
C HIS A 27 -0.07 -16.69 -0.25
N GLU A 28 -0.73 -16.05 -1.22
CA GLU A 28 -1.02 -14.59 -1.23
C GLU A 28 -1.75 -14.16 0.06
N SER A 29 -2.71 -14.96 0.53
CA SER A 29 -3.45 -14.68 1.77
C SER A 29 -2.57 -14.50 3.00
N LYS A 30 -1.39 -15.15 3.07
CA LYS A 30 -0.47 -14.96 4.19
C LYS A 30 0.28 -13.64 4.14
N PHE A 31 0.64 -13.17 2.94
CA PHE A 31 1.19 -11.82 2.79
C PHE A 31 0.13 -10.75 3.11
N GLN A 32 -1.13 -10.99 2.76
CA GLN A 32 -2.24 -10.11 3.12
C GLN A 32 -2.44 -10.04 4.64
N ASN A 33 -2.39 -11.17 5.36
CA ASN A 33 -2.41 -11.19 6.82
C ASN A 33 -1.28 -10.32 7.39
N ASP A 34 -0.06 -10.61 6.95
CA ASP A 34 1.18 -9.99 7.43
C ASP A 34 1.17 -8.47 7.22
N LEU A 35 0.72 -8.02 6.05
CA LEU A 35 0.59 -6.59 5.74
C LEU A 35 -0.51 -5.93 6.58
N SER A 36 -1.68 -6.55 6.72
CA SER A 36 -2.78 -5.94 7.49
C SER A 36 -2.46 -5.82 8.96
N ASP A 37 -1.85 -6.84 9.57
CA ASP A 37 -1.43 -6.79 10.97
C ASP A 37 -0.41 -5.66 11.18
N PHE A 38 0.56 -5.51 10.25
CA PHE A 38 1.54 -4.42 10.28
C PHE A 38 0.90 -3.04 10.11
N LEU A 39 0.01 -2.85 9.13
CA LEU A 39 -0.64 -1.57 8.88
C LEU A 39 -1.56 -1.18 10.03
N ASP A 40 -2.32 -2.11 10.60
CA ASP A 40 -3.19 -1.86 11.74
C ASP A 40 -2.38 -1.40 12.96
N GLU A 41 -1.26 -2.06 13.23
CA GLU A 41 -0.37 -1.72 14.33
C GLU A 41 0.28 -0.34 14.11
N GLU A 42 0.89 -0.07 12.96
CA GLU A 42 1.65 1.17 12.73
C GLU A 42 0.76 2.40 12.55
N LEU A 43 -0.37 2.29 11.85
CA LEU A 43 -1.32 3.38 11.69
C LEU A 43 -1.92 3.80 13.05
N ASN A 44 -2.22 2.84 13.92
CA ASN A 44 -2.79 3.14 15.24
C ASN A 44 -1.73 3.58 16.27
N LYS A 45 -0.48 3.12 16.17
CA LYS A 45 0.64 3.67 16.97
C LYS A 45 0.92 5.14 16.66
N GLN A 46 0.86 5.55 15.39
CA GLN A 46 1.06 6.94 15.00
C GLN A 46 -0.02 7.87 15.61
N ASN A 47 -1.25 7.38 15.72
CA ASN A 47 -2.34 8.11 16.39
C ASN A 47 -2.12 8.24 17.90
N ASP A 48 -1.59 7.21 18.57
CA ASP A 48 -1.33 7.24 20.02
C ASP A 48 -0.09 8.09 20.38
N SER A 49 0.89 8.21 19.48
CA SER A 49 2.14 8.95 19.71
C SER A 49 1.97 10.47 19.73
N GLY A 50 0.80 11.00 19.35
CA GLY A 50 0.53 12.43 19.24
C GLY A 50 -0.40 12.95 20.33
N MET A 51 0.13 13.32 21.50
CA MET A 51 -0.52 14.26 22.46
C MET A 51 -1.98 13.95 22.91
N GLY A 52 -2.56 12.79 22.56
CA GLY A 52 -3.96 12.46 22.84
C GLY A 52 -4.17 11.87 24.24
N GLU A 53 -3.17 11.16 24.76
CA GLU A 53 -3.29 10.47 26.05
C GLU A 53 -3.12 11.42 27.27
N LEU A 54 -2.54 12.61 27.06
CA LEU A 54 -2.31 13.62 28.11
C LEU A 54 -3.49 14.57 28.34
N MET A 55 -4.48 14.59 27.45
CA MET A 55 -5.72 15.33 27.64
C MET A 55 -6.90 14.40 27.40
N GLY A 56 -7.43 13.82 28.48
CA GLY A 56 -8.57 12.90 28.49
C GLY A 56 -9.85 13.48 27.86
N GLY A 57 -9.88 13.54 26.53
CA GLY A 57 -10.95 14.12 25.74
C GLY A 57 -11.12 13.38 24.42
N GLY A 58 -12.19 12.58 24.36
CA GLY A 58 -12.95 12.26 23.15
C GLY A 58 -12.16 11.75 21.94
N GLY A 59 -12.10 10.42 21.81
CA GLY A 59 -11.42 9.70 20.73
C GLY A 59 -11.63 10.29 19.34
N SER A 60 -10.52 10.70 18.73
CA SER A 60 -10.39 10.84 17.29
C SER A 60 -10.07 9.45 16.74
N GLY A 61 -10.91 8.96 15.84
CA GLY A 61 -10.99 7.55 15.42
C GLY A 61 -9.68 6.95 14.92
N GLY A 62 -9.41 5.73 15.39
CA GLY A 62 -8.35 4.89 14.82
C GLY A 62 -8.63 4.52 13.37
N TYR A 63 -7.57 4.19 12.64
CA TYR A 63 -7.67 3.70 11.26
C TYR A 63 -8.32 2.32 11.28
N VAL A 64 -9.30 2.09 10.40
CA VAL A 64 -9.89 0.77 10.20
C VAL A 64 -9.17 0.09 9.06
N VAL A 65 -8.27 -0.83 9.40
CA VAL A 65 -7.67 -1.74 8.44
C VAL A 65 -8.54 -2.99 8.36
N SER A 66 -9.05 -3.27 7.16
CA SER A 66 -9.92 -4.42 6.95
C SER A 66 -9.45 -5.29 5.79
N ARG A 67 -9.71 -6.58 5.92
CA ARG A 67 -9.59 -7.59 4.87
C ARG A 67 -11.01 -8.11 4.68
N GLU A 68 -11.66 -7.66 3.62
CA GLU A 68 -13.10 -7.45 3.52
C GLU A 68 -14.09 -8.43 4.22
N ARG A 69 -15.23 -7.85 4.63
CA ARG A 69 -16.57 -8.41 4.35
C ARG A 69 -17.40 -7.45 3.47
N GLY A 70 -17.48 -7.74 2.14
CA GLY A 70 -18.42 -7.17 1.13
C GLY A 70 -18.12 -5.72 0.71
N ASN A 71 -18.47 -5.15 -0.46
CA ASN A 71 -19.00 -5.65 -1.75
C ASN A 71 -18.02 -5.27 -2.90
N SER A 72 -16.77 -4.84 -2.61
CA SER A 72 -15.75 -4.53 -3.63
C SER A 72 -14.31 -4.88 -3.20
N ARG A 73 -14.13 -6.19 -3.00
CA ARG A 73 -12.97 -7.11 -3.07
C ARG A 73 -11.55 -6.55 -2.97
N GLY A 74 -11.29 -5.70 -1.99
CA GLY A 74 -9.97 -5.39 -1.44
C GLY A 74 -9.19 -6.59 -0.90
N ASP A 75 -7.91 -6.80 -1.28
CA ASP A 75 -7.02 -7.70 -0.54
C ASP A 75 -6.72 -7.13 0.85
N VAL A 76 -6.52 -5.80 0.92
CA VAL A 76 -6.48 -4.97 2.14
C VAL A 76 -7.12 -3.61 1.84
N VAL A 77 -7.94 -3.08 2.75
CA VAL A 77 -8.62 -1.78 2.63
C VAL A 77 -8.41 -0.95 3.90
N ILE A 78 -8.12 0.34 3.74
CA ILE A 78 -7.93 1.29 4.85
C ILE A 78 -8.97 2.41 4.74
N ASP A 79 -9.79 2.56 5.78
CA ASP A 79 -10.85 3.59 5.92
C ASP A 79 -11.78 3.71 4.70
N ASP A 80 -12.03 2.61 3.99
CA ASP A 80 -12.76 2.59 2.70
C ASP A 80 -12.23 3.62 1.67
N THR A 81 -10.97 4.03 1.82
CA THR A 81 -10.34 5.13 1.10
C THR A 81 -9.16 4.65 0.26
N VAL A 82 -8.35 3.75 0.81
CA VAL A 82 -7.19 3.17 0.13
C VAL A 82 -7.41 1.68 -0.06
N GLY A 83 -7.48 1.24 -1.33
CA GLY A 83 -7.54 -0.18 -1.68
C GLY A 83 -6.16 -0.70 -2.08
N ILE A 84 -5.72 -1.81 -1.50
CA ILE A 84 -4.46 -2.48 -1.85
C ILE A 84 -4.81 -3.80 -2.54
N GLU A 85 -4.29 -4.01 -3.75
CA GLU A 85 -4.38 -5.27 -4.48
C GLU A 85 -2.97 -5.87 -4.56
N MET A 86 -2.82 -7.11 -4.09
CA MET A 86 -1.52 -7.72 -3.89
C MET A 86 -1.31 -8.90 -4.85
N LYS A 87 -0.09 -9.12 -5.34
CA LYS A 87 0.28 -10.31 -6.08
C LYS A 87 1.52 -10.96 -5.51
N ARG A 88 1.44 -12.27 -5.20
CA ARG A 88 2.63 -13.07 -4.93
C ARG A 88 3.32 -13.42 -6.23
N HIS A 89 4.61 -13.09 -6.34
CA HIS A 89 5.50 -13.45 -7.45
C HIS A 89 4.86 -13.09 -8.79
N PHE A 90 4.67 -11.79 -9.02
CA PHE A 90 3.94 -11.31 -10.18
C PHE A 90 4.55 -11.86 -11.47
N SER A 91 3.72 -12.56 -12.26
CA SER A 91 4.08 -13.13 -13.55
C SER A 91 3.08 -12.71 -14.64
N ASN A 92 3.46 -12.89 -15.91
CA ASN A 92 2.65 -12.49 -17.06
C ASN A 92 1.22 -13.08 -17.03
N ASP A 93 1.04 -14.30 -16.54
CA ASP A 93 -0.29 -14.95 -16.46
C ASP A 93 -1.25 -14.22 -15.51
N GLN A 94 -0.72 -13.49 -14.52
CA GLN A 94 -1.51 -12.68 -13.59
C GLN A 94 -1.83 -11.29 -14.14
N LYS A 95 -1.10 -10.79 -15.15
CA LYS A 95 -1.20 -9.42 -15.67
C LYS A 95 -2.62 -9.03 -16.07
N LYS A 96 -3.31 -9.87 -16.83
CA LYS A 96 -4.68 -9.61 -17.28
C LYS A 96 -5.66 -9.56 -16.11
N LYS A 97 -5.48 -10.44 -15.12
CA LYS A 97 -6.32 -10.50 -13.92
C LYS A 97 -6.11 -9.27 -13.04
N LEU A 98 -4.85 -8.95 -12.73
CA LEU A 98 -4.49 -7.78 -11.92
C LEU A 98 -5.03 -6.50 -12.55
N ARG A 99 -4.91 -6.35 -13.88
CA ARG A 99 -5.51 -5.20 -14.58
C ARG A 99 -7.01 -5.04 -14.30
N GLY A 100 -7.79 -6.12 -14.41
CA GLY A 100 -9.23 -6.08 -14.15
C GLY A 100 -9.53 -5.69 -12.71
N GLN A 101 -8.77 -6.23 -11.76
CA GLN A 101 -8.91 -5.89 -10.33
C GLN A 101 -8.58 -4.41 -10.07
N LEU A 102 -7.53 -3.87 -10.67
CA LEU A 102 -7.19 -2.44 -10.55
C LEU A 102 -8.26 -1.53 -11.20
N GLU A 103 -8.86 -1.96 -12.31
CA GLU A 103 -10.01 -1.28 -12.91
C GLU A 103 -11.23 -1.31 -11.97
N ASP A 104 -11.54 -2.46 -11.37
CA ASP A 104 -12.65 -2.62 -10.42
C ASP A 104 -12.45 -1.77 -9.14
N TYR A 105 -11.23 -1.69 -8.61
CA TYR A 105 -10.93 -0.87 -7.43
C TYR A 105 -11.05 0.62 -7.74
N ALA A 106 -10.67 1.05 -8.94
CA ALA A 106 -10.78 2.45 -9.35
C ALA A 106 -12.22 2.96 -9.27
N ASP A 107 -13.20 2.09 -9.52
CA ASP A 107 -14.61 2.46 -9.45
C ASP A 107 -15.10 2.66 -8.00
N ASN A 108 -14.36 2.20 -7.00
CA ASN A 108 -14.78 2.17 -5.60
C ASN A 108 -13.89 2.97 -4.65
N TYR A 109 -12.61 3.18 -5.00
CA TYR A 109 -11.64 3.81 -4.13
C TYR A 109 -10.95 5.00 -4.85
N PRO A 110 -10.76 6.12 -4.15
CA PRO A 110 -10.00 7.25 -4.67
C PRO A 110 -8.49 6.97 -4.76
N TYR A 111 -7.98 5.98 -4.00
CA TYR A 111 -6.57 5.61 -3.99
C TYR A 111 -6.40 4.10 -4.08
N VAL A 112 -5.52 3.63 -4.97
CA VAL A 112 -5.26 2.20 -5.19
C VAL A 112 -3.77 1.90 -5.23
N ILE A 113 -3.34 0.89 -4.48
CA ILE A 113 -1.95 0.42 -4.46
C ILE A 113 -1.88 -0.98 -5.05
N ALA A 114 -1.13 -1.14 -6.14
CA ALA A 114 -0.74 -2.43 -6.66
C ALA A 114 0.57 -2.87 -5.99
N LEU A 115 0.57 -4.02 -5.31
CA LEU A 115 1.70 -4.50 -4.52
C LEU A 115 2.18 -5.88 -4.95
N ALA A 116 3.38 -5.99 -5.51
CA ALA A 116 4.00 -7.26 -5.84
C ALA A 116 4.93 -7.75 -4.73
N CYS A 117 4.60 -8.88 -4.10
CA CYS A 117 5.51 -9.59 -3.19
C CYS A 117 6.39 -10.56 -4.01
N GLY A 118 7.50 -10.02 -4.52
CA GLY A 118 8.35 -10.64 -5.52
C GLY A 118 7.77 -10.48 -6.94
N ILE A 119 8.68 -10.46 -7.92
CA ILE A 119 8.35 -10.26 -9.33
C ILE A 119 9.13 -11.25 -10.19
N ASP A 120 8.43 -11.93 -11.09
CA ASP A 120 9.01 -12.85 -12.08
C ASP A 120 8.90 -12.26 -13.51
N ASP A 121 7.99 -11.29 -13.73
CA ASP A 121 7.82 -10.56 -15.00
C ASP A 121 7.82 -9.04 -14.77
N MET A 122 9.01 -8.43 -14.83
CA MET A 122 9.20 -6.98 -14.65
C MET A 122 8.63 -6.16 -15.82
N ASP A 123 8.71 -6.68 -17.05
CA ASP A 123 8.21 -5.98 -18.23
C ASP A 123 6.68 -5.89 -18.20
N GLY A 124 6.02 -7.01 -17.87
CA GLY A 124 4.58 -7.03 -17.68
C GLY A 124 4.08 -6.08 -16.59
N TRP A 125 4.85 -5.91 -15.51
CA TRP A 125 4.56 -4.97 -14.43
C TRP A 125 4.68 -3.52 -14.89
N ARG A 126 5.79 -3.16 -15.55
CA ARG A 126 6.01 -1.81 -16.11
C ARG A 126 4.94 -1.42 -17.12
N GLU A 127 4.46 -2.38 -17.91
CA GLU A 127 3.34 -2.13 -18.82
C GLU A 127 2.04 -1.80 -18.08
N LEU A 128 1.76 -2.46 -16.94
CA LEU A 128 0.59 -2.12 -16.10
C LEU A 128 0.77 -0.73 -15.48
N GLU A 129 1.91 -0.47 -14.85
CA GLU A 129 2.22 0.82 -14.24
C GLU A 129 2.03 1.96 -15.26
N ASN A 130 2.70 1.88 -16.42
CA ASN A 130 2.58 2.86 -17.49
C ASN A 130 1.13 3.05 -17.96
N LYS A 131 0.32 2.00 -18.02
CA LYS A 131 -1.08 2.10 -18.43
C LYS A 131 -1.90 2.94 -17.44
N PHE A 132 -1.72 2.72 -16.14
CA PHE A 132 -2.48 3.43 -15.10
C PHE A 132 -1.92 4.82 -14.81
N SER A 133 -0.60 5.03 -14.89
CA SER A 133 0.02 6.36 -14.81
C SER A 133 -0.36 7.25 -16.00
N ASN A 134 -0.45 6.71 -17.22
CA ASN A 134 -0.87 7.47 -18.40
C ASN A 134 -2.38 7.76 -18.44
N ARG A 135 -3.20 7.08 -17.62
CA ARG A 135 -4.64 7.38 -17.49
C ARG A 135 -4.87 8.79 -16.93
N GLY A 136 -3.97 9.25 -16.07
CA GLY A 136 -3.89 10.63 -15.56
C GLY A 136 -3.62 11.70 -16.63
N GLY A 137 -3.07 11.31 -17.79
CA GLY A 137 -2.62 12.24 -18.83
C GLY A 137 -3.57 12.43 -20.03
N MET A 138 -4.57 11.57 -20.22
CA MET A 138 -5.50 11.65 -21.36
C MET A 138 -6.96 11.59 -20.91
N GLY A 139 -7.49 12.74 -20.49
CA GLY A 139 -8.92 12.96 -20.32
C GLY A 139 -9.26 13.70 -19.05
N MET A 140 -9.60 15.00 -19.18
CA MET A 140 -10.14 15.80 -18.09
C MET A 140 -11.33 15.09 -17.43
N GLY A 141 -11.14 14.62 -16.20
CA GLY A 141 -12.16 14.18 -15.28
C GLY A 141 -11.62 14.42 -13.87
N MET A 142 -12.35 15.18 -13.04
CA MET A 142 -11.92 15.59 -11.70
C MET A 142 -11.97 14.46 -10.66
N ASP A 143 -12.34 13.24 -11.07
CA ASP A 143 -12.54 12.05 -10.23
C ASP A 143 -11.68 10.88 -10.71
N GLN A 144 -10.37 11.08 -10.89
CA GLN A 144 -9.47 9.98 -11.24
C GLN A 144 -8.84 9.38 -9.98
N THR A 145 -9.00 8.06 -9.81
CA THR A 145 -8.26 7.27 -8.83
C THR A 145 -6.75 7.45 -9.01
N GLU A 146 -6.05 7.69 -7.92
CA GLU A 146 -4.59 7.74 -7.91
C GLU A 146 -4.04 6.33 -7.67
N PHE A 147 -3.02 5.95 -8.45
CA PHE A 147 -2.41 4.62 -8.39
C PHE A 147 -0.96 4.69 -7.92
N ALA A 148 -0.57 3.78 -7.02
CA ALA A 148 0.82 3.48 -6.71
C ALA A 148 1.16 2.02 -7.09
N PHE A 149 2.39 1.80 -7.53
CA PHE A 149 2.92 0.48 -7.88
C PHE A 149 4.17 0.19 -7.05
N ILE A 150 4.09 -0.80 -6.16
CA ILE A 150 5.15 -1.13 -5.21
C ILE A 150 5.60 -2.58 -5.41
N ILE A 151 6.92 -2.80 -5.42
CA ILE A 151 7.52 -4.14 -5.50
C ILE A 151 8.31 -4.39 -4.22
N LYS A 152 8.14 -5.59 -3.65
CA LYS A 152 8.95 -6.11 -2.56
C LYS A 152 9.92 -7.16 -3.08
N ASP A 153 11.21 -6.87 -2.97
CA ASP A 153 12.25 -7.80 -3.36
C ASP A 153 12.26 -9.03 -2.42
N ARG A 154 12.32 -10.22 -3.02
CA ARG A 154 12.32 -11.49 -2.30
C ARG A 154 13.57 -11.67 -1.46
N ASP A 155 14.68 -11.06 -1.88
CA ASP A 155 15.96 -11.16 -1.18
C ASP A 155 15.93 -10.45 0.18
N ASN A 156 14.98 -9.53 0.38
CA ASN A 156 14.80 -8.77 1.62
C ASN A 156 13.73 -9.37 2.55
N PHE A 157 13.14 -10.52 2.21
CA PHE A 157 12.08 -11.12 3.03
C PHE A 157 12.65 -11.70 4.32
N GLY A 158 12.01 -11.40 5.45
CA GLY A 158 12.49 -11.77 6.78
C GLY A 158 13.49 -10.79 7.38
N ASP A 159 13.90 -9.77 6.63
CA ASP A 159 14.64 -8.64 7.20
C ASP A 159 13.72 -7.73 8.01
N PRO A 160 14.28 -6.91 8.92
CA PRO A 160 13.54 -5.84 9.59
C PRO A 160 12.91 -4.87 8.59
N HIS A 161 11.73 -4.34 8.93
CA HIS A 161 11.08 -3.27 8.17
C HIS A 161 12.01 -2.06 8.01
N ASP A 162 11.94 -1.44 6.84
CA ASP A 162 12.83 -0.37 6.43
C ASP A 162 12.12 0.97 6.50
N PHE A 163 11.97 1.50 7.71
CA PHE A 163 11.32 2.79 7.94
C PHE A 163 12.11 4.00 7.42
N GLY A 164 13.14 3.79 6.59
CA GLY A 164 14.03 4.84 6.14
C GLY A 164 14.77 5.45 7.33
N GLY A 165 15.86 4.81 7.76
CA GLY A 165 16.82 5.49 8.62
C GLY A 165 17.28 6.75 7.89
N GLY A 166 16.91 7.93 8.40
CA GLY A 166 17.07 9.22 7.72
C GLY A 166 18.35 9.28 6.90
N GLY A 167 18.20 9.27 5.57
CA GLY A 167 19.28 9.47 4.61
C GLY A 167 19.77 10.93 4.62
N GLY A 168 20.07 11.46 5.80
CA GLY A 168 20.81 12.68 5.99
C GLY A 168 22.29 12.33 6.09
N LEU A 169 23.02 12.49 4.98
CA LEU A 169 24.42 12.97 4.97
C LEU A 169 25.38 12.36 6.04
N GLY A 170 25.29 11.06 6.31
CA GLY A 170 26.18 10.37 7.26
C GLY A 170 27.44 9.78 6.65
N ASP A 171 27.46 9.58 5.33
CA ASP A 171 28.49 8.77 4.65
C ASP A 171 29.44 9.57 3.75
N LEU A 172 29.51 10.90 3.96
CA LEU A 172 30.48 11.77 3.26
C LEU A 172 31.67 12.19 4.14
N LEU A 173 31.74 11.77 5.41
CA LEU A 173 32.87 12.09 6.28
C LEU A 173 33.25 10.89 7.16
N GLY A 174 34.02 9.98 6.59
CA GLY A 174 34.60 8.83 7.29
C GLY A 174 35.94 8.41 6.72
N PHE A 175 36.96 9.25 6.96
CA PHE A 175 38.42 9.01 6.89
C PHE A 175 39.02 8.35 5.64
#